data_AF-A0A2J8AZM5-F1
#
_entry.id   AF-A0A2J8AZM5-F1
#
_cell.length_a   1.000
_cell.length_b   1.000
_cell.length_c   1.000
_cell.angle_alpha   90.00
_cell.angle_beta   90.00
_cell.angle_gamma   90.00
#
_symmetry.space_group_name_H-M   'P 1'
#
loop_
_entity.id
_entity.type
_entity.pdbx_description
1 polymer ?
#
loop_
_entity_poly.entity_id
_entity_poly.type
_entity_poly.pdbx_seq_one_letter_code
_entity_poly.pdbx_strand_id
1 'polypeptide(L)' 'MEITKDTKLKDLISTYPWLKDEMAKLNDKFKMLNTPVGKVMLGKATMTEMSKKSGMDADALISGISDLIKAHK' A
#
# COMPACT_ATOMS: atom_id res chain seq x y z
N MET A 1 -8.62 10.85 -5.86
CA MET A 1 -8.25 10.65 -4.45
C MET A 1 -6.83 11.16 -4.29
N GLU A 2 -6.58 12.02 -3.32
CA GLU A 2 -5.23 12.43 -2.94
C GLU A 2 -4.71 11.44 -1.90
N ILE A 3 -3.51 10.88 -2.13
CA ILE A 3 -2.89 9.91 -1.21
C ILE A 3 -1.90 10.65 -0.34
N THR A 4 -2.06 10.54 0.98
CA THR A 4 -1.22 11.21 1.98
C THR A 4 -0.56 10.19 2.90
N LYS A 5 0.39 10.65 3.72
CA LYS A 5 1.10 9.85 4.72
C LYS A 5 0.18 9.19 5.77
N ASP A 6 -0.99 9.78 5.99
CA ASP A 6 -2.01 9.29 6.94
C ASP A 6 -3.11 8.46 6.27
N THR A 7 -3.08 8.35 4.94
CA THR A 7 -4.04 7.53 4.21
C THR A 7 -3.88 6.07 4.65
N LYS A 8 -4.99 5.46 5.08
CA LYS A 8 -5.01 4.06 5.48
C LYS A 8 -4.90 3.17 4.26
N LEU A 9 -4.03 2.17 4.35
CA LEU A 9 -3.87 1.22 3.25
C LEU A 9 -5.17 0.43 3.01
N LYS A 10 -5.94 0.13 4.05
CA LYS A 10 -7.26 -0.52 3.93
C LYS A 10 -8.19 0.23 2.96
N ASP A 11 -8.22 1.56 3.02
CA ASP A 11 -9.15 2.36 2.23
C ASP A 11 -8.76 2.32 0.74
N LEU A 12 -7.45 2.36 0.47
CA LEU A 12 -6.90 2.16 -0.87
C LEU A 12 -7.21 0.78 -1.42
N ILE A 13 -6.95 -0.29 -0.66
CA ILE A 13 -7.22 -1.67 -1.10
C ILE A 13 -8.73 -1.94 -1.25
N SER A 14 -9.57 -1.30 -0.44
CA SER A 14 -11.04 -1.42 -0.58
C SER A 14 -11.53 -0.76 -1.87
N THR A 15 -10.90 0.34 -2.27
CA THR A 15 -11.22 1.06 -3.52
C THR A 15 -10.62 0.38 -4.75
N TYR A 16 -9.40 -0.16 -4.60
CA TYR A 16 -8.62 -0.80 -5.66
C TYR A 16 -8.15 -2.19 -5.18
N PRO A 17 -9.00 -3.24 -5.21
CA PRO A 17 -8.63 -4.56 -4.70
C PRO A 17 -7.39 -5.16 -5.38
N TRP A 18 -7.19 -4.85 -6.66
CA TRP A 18 -6.04 -5.25 -7.47
C TRP A 18 -4.71 -4.63 -7.02
N LEU A 19 -4.74 -3.49 -6.30
CA LEU A 19 -3.54 -2.77 -5.86
C LEU A 19 -2.68 -3.63 -4.94
N LYS A 20 -3.30 -4.56 -4.21
CA LYS A 20 -2.58 -5.46 -3.30
C LYS A 20 -1.54 -6.32 -4.01
N ASP A 21 -1.90 -6.84 -5.18
CA ASP A 21 -1.02 -7.70 -5.98
C ASP A 21 0.05 -6.86 -6.68
N GLU A 22 -0.30 -5.66 -7.15
CA GLU A 22 0.67 -4.71 -7.71
C GLU A 22 1.69 -4.24 -6.67
N MET A 23 1.25 -3.95 -5.44
CA MET A 23 2.16 -3.63 -4.35
C MET A 23 3.11 -4.78 -4.04
N ALA A 24 2.63 -6.03 -4.05
CA ALA A 24 3.47 -7.21 -3.86
C ALA A 24 4.53 -7.41 -4.97
N LYS A 25 4.27 -6.90 -6.19
CA LYS A 25 5.25 -6.84 -7.28
C LYS A 25 6.24 -5.68 -7.11
N LEU A 26 5.78 -4.55 -6.57
CA LEU A 26 6.59 -3.35 -6.34
C LEU A 26 7.64 -3.56 -5.24
N ASN A 27 7.29 -4.29 -4.17
CA ASN A 27 8.24 -4.68 -3.14
C ASN A 27 7.81 -6.00 -2.48
N ASP A 28 8.71 -6.97 -2.42
CA ASP A 28 8.47 -8.29 -1.84
C ASP A 28 7.95 -8.25 -0.40
N LYS A 29 8.29 -7.21 0.38
CA LYS A 29 7.75 -7.05 1.73
C LYS A 29 6.24 -6.86 1.75
N PHE A 30 5.63 -6.33 0.69
CA PHE A 30 4.18 -6.23 0.59
C PHE A 30 3.49 -7.57 0.34
N LYS A 31 4.21 -8.65 -0.02
CA LYS A 31 3.64 -10.02 0.01
C LYS A 31 3.08 -10.37 1.38
N MET A 32 3.60 -9.76 2.45
CA MET A 32 3.08 -9.95 3.80
C MET A 32 1.59 -9.59 3.91
N LEU A 33 1.08 -8.67 3.08
CA LEU A 33 -0.32 -8.25 3.07
C LEU A 33 -1.28 -9.40 2.71
N ASN A 34 -0.78 -10.43 2.03
CA ASN A 34 -1.53 -11.65 1.70
C ASN A 34 -1.64 -12.65 2.85
N THR A 35 -0.86 -12.47 3.93
CA THR A 35 -0.91 -13.33 5.12
C THR A 35 -2.04 -12.94 6.08
N PRO A 36 -2.51 -13.86 6.96
CA PRO A 36 -3.51 -13.54 7.99
C PRO A 36 -3.09 -12.37 8.89
N VAL A 37 -1.83 -12.32 9.29
CA VAL A 37 -1.27 -11.23 10.11
C VAL A 37 -1.26 -9.91 9.32
N GLY A 38 -0.86 -9.95 8.05
CA GLY A 38 -0.87 -8.79 7.18
C GLY A 38 -2.27 -8.22 6.95
N LYS A 39 -3.31 -9.06 6.87
CA LYS A 39 -4.72 -8.62 6.78
C LYS A 39 -5.16 -7.83 8.01
N VAL A 40 -4.76 -8.27 9.20
CA VAL A 40 -5.06 -7.54 10.45
C VAL A 40 -4.31 -6.20 10.49
N MET A 41 -3.04 -6.19 10.10
CA MET A 41 -2.23 -4.97 10.02
C MET A 41 -2.76 -3.99 8.97
N LEU A 42 -3.18 -4.47 7.80
CA LEU A 42 -3.80 -3.69 6.72
C LEU A 42 -4.95 -2.82 7.23
N GLY A 43 -5.77 -3.38 8.13
CA GLY A 43 -6.92 -2.68 8.69
C GLY A 43 -6.57 -1.47 9.56
N LYS A 44 -5.31 -1.35 9.99
CA LYS A 44 -4.84 -0.33 10.94
C LYS A 44 -3.73 0.56 10.38
N ALA A 45 -2.97 0.08 9.39
CA ALA A 45 -1.75 0.73 8.92
C ALA A 45 -1.99 1.92 7.98
N THR A 46 -1.26 3.02 8.21
CA THR A 46 -1.15 4.17 7.31
C THR A 46 0.02 4.02 6.32
N MET A 47 0.12 4.88 5.31
CA MET A 47 1.27 4.87 4.39
C MET A 47 2.61 5.04 5.10
N THR A 48 2.67 5.85 6.16
CA THR A 48 3.87 6.01 6.98
C THR A 48 4.30 4.70 7.65
N GLU A 49 3.35 3.96 8.21
CA GLU A 49 3.65 2.68 8.87
C GLU A 49 4.06 1.62 7.85
N MET A 50 3.43 1.62 6.67
CA MET A 50 3.78 0.73 5.57
C MET A 50 5.16 1.04 4.98
N SER A 51 5.52 2.32 4.90
CA SER A 51 6.87 2.78 4.53
C SER A 51 7.92 2.24 5.50
N LYS A 52 7.73 2.41 6.82
CA LYS A 52 8.64 1.86 7.83
C LYS A 52 8.79 0.34 7.73
N LYS A 53 7.68 -0.36 7.49
CA LYS A 53 7.67 -1.83 7.38
C LYS A 53 8.39 -2.33 6.12
N SER A 54 8.12 -1.67 4.99
CA SER A 54 8.77 -1.98 3.71
C SER A 54 10.23 -1.47 3.66
N GLY A 55 10.62 -0.56 4.54
CA GLY A 55 11.90 0.13 4.46
C GLY A 55 11.99 1.04 3.23
N MET A 56 10.85 1.40 2.64
CA MET A 56 10.77 2.37 1.56
C MET A 56 10.55 3.76 2.13
N ASP A 57 11.00 4.79 1.43
CA ASP A 57 10.59 6.15 1.74
C ASP A 57 9.07 6.32 1.55
N ALA A 58 8.44 7.11 2.42
CA ALA A 58 6.99 7.28 2.43
C ALA A 58 6.50 8.04 1.18
N ASP A 59 7.25 9.04 0.73
CA ASP A 59 6.89 9.83 -0.45
C ASP A 59 7.11 9.00 -1.72
N ALA A 60 8.18 8.20 -1.78
CA ALA A 60 8.39 7.24 -2.86
C ALA A 60 7.28 6.17 -2.94
N LEU A 61 6.83 5.64 -1.79
CA LEU A 61 5.72 4.69 -1.73
C LEU A 61 4.41 5.31 -2.22
N ILE A 62 4.09 6.52 -1.75
CA ILE A 62 2.89 7.26 -2.16
C ILE A 62 2.92 7.54 -3.67
N SER A 63 4.06 7.98 -4.20
CA SER A 63 4.22 8.20 -5.64
C SER A 63 4.01 6.91 -6.43
N GLY A 64 4.69 5.82 -6.05
CA GLY A 64 4.57 4.54 -6.75
C GLY A 64 3.15 3.99 -6.76
N ILE A 65 2.43 4.08 -5.64
CA ILE A 65 1.00 3.68 -5.58
C ILE A 65 0.14 4.60 -6.46
N SER A 66 0.38 5.91 -6.41
CA SER A 66 -0.36 6.88 -7.23
C SER A 66 -0.18 6.62 -8.72
N ASP A 67 1.04 6.27 -9.14
CA ASP A 67 1.35 5.97 -10.53
C ASP A 67 0.75 4.64 -10.98
N LEU A 68 0.77 3.60 -10.13
CA LEU A 68 0.05 2.35 -10.39
C LEU A 68 -1.45 2.61 -10.62
N ILE A 69 -2.09 3.43 -9.77
CA ILE A 69 -3.51 3.79 -9.90
C ILE A 69 -3.78 4.57 -11.19
N LYS A 70 -2.89 5.48 -11.60
CA LYS A 70 -3.02 6.21 -12.86
C LYS A 70 -2.82 5.32 -14.09
N ALA A 71 -1.86 4.39 -14.03
CA ALA A 71 -1.54 3.49 -15.13
C ALA A 71 -2.62 2.41 -15.37
N HIS A 72 -3.38 2.07 -14.33
CA HIS A 72 -4.48 1.10 -14.41
C HIS A 72 -5.83 1.74 -14.80
N LYS A 73 -5.81 3.00 -15.26
CA LYS A 73 -6.98 3.83 -15.51
C LYS A 73 -7.35 3.91 -16.98
#